data_AF-A0A931Y2C9-F1
#
_entry.id   AF-A0A931Y2C9-F1
#
_cell.length_a   1.000
_cell.length_b   1.000
_cell.length_c   1.000
_cell.angle_alpha   90.00
_cell.angle_beta   90.00
_cell.angle_gamma   90.00
#
_symmetry.space_group_name_H-M   'P 1'
#
loop_
_entity.id
_entity.type
_entity.pdbx_description
1 polymer ?
#
loop_
_entity_poly.entity_id
_entity_poly.type
_entity_poly.pdbx_seq_one_letter_code
_entity_poly.pdbx_strand_id
1 'polypeptide(L)'
;MKPSVKEMLQEHIPYRLTHLNGLVWASENLLGGYRPQSVIIQFDGRDVVSCSSFYLITNPLFEVGILYCRVLLEFLGIQHVKTGTKLVAIIKRRYPDDFGIEHFGLSLVTIPQLLSAPFGDPENIKRAIIATLVSADKGVAHFTTGDTSRAYAANSLLCAKVVIWSVEKYVYQALKKSTPRYRRWTPA
;
A
#
# COMPACT_ATOMS: atom_id res chain seq x y z
N MET A 1 1.81 -20.64 -13.16
CA MET A 1 3.20 -20.86 -12.72
C MET A 1 3.42 -20.00 -11.49
N LYS A 2 3.92 -20.55 -10.38
CA LYS A 2 4.23 -19.72 -9.20
C LYS A 2 5.49 -18.89 -9.49
N PRO A 3 5.52 -17.60 -9.15
CA PRO A 3 6.73 -16.80 -9.31
C PRO A 3 7.83 -17.35 -8.41
N SER A 4 9.06 -17.33 -8.90
CA SER A 4 10.25 -17.63 -8.13
C SER A 4 10.49 -16.57 -7.04
N VAL A 5 11.26 -16.93 -6.01
CA VAL A 5 11.75 -15.99 -4.99
C VAL A 5 12.46 -14.79 -5.63
N LYS A 6 13.21 -15.03 -6.72
CA LYS A 6 13.94 -13.99 -7.44
C LYS A 6 12.97 -13.01 -8.12
N GLU A 7 12.00 -13.52 -8.89
CA GLU A 7 10.97 -12.69 -9.54
C GLU A 7 10.15 -11.91 -8.51
N MET A 8 9.82 -12.52 -7.37
CA MET A 8 9.09 -11.84 -6.31
C MET A 8 9.86 -10.63 -5.75
N LEU A 9 11.16 -10.79 -5.48
CA LEU A 9 12.01 -9.71 -4.94
C LEU A 9 12.38 -8.64 -5.98
N GLN A 10 12.53 -9.02 -7.25
CA GLN A 10 13.03 -8.12 -8.28
C GLN A 10 11.92 -7.39 -9.03
N GLU A 11 10.72 -7.98 -9.11
CA GLU A 11 9.65 -7.48 -9.97
C GLU A 11 8.37 -7.26 -9.18
N HIS A 12 7.81 -8.31 -8.57
CA HIS A 12 6.46 -8.24 -8.01
C HIS A 12 6.34 -7.36 -6.76
N ILE A 13 7.29 -7.43 -5.82
CA ILE A 13 7.29 -6.56 -4.63
C ILE A 13 7.61 -5.11 -5.03
N PRO A 14 8.67 -4.81 -5.81
CA PRO A 14 8.97 -3.44 -6.25
C PRO A 14 7.82 -2.79 -7.05
N TYR A 15 7.15 -3.56 -7.91
CA TYR A 15 5.96 -3.10 -8.63
C TYR A 15 4.87 -2.64 -7.66
N ARG A 16 4.57 -3.42 -6.61
CA ARG A 16 3.57 -3.04 -5.59
C ARG A 16 4.03 -1.84 -4.76
N LEU A 17 5.31 -1.79 -4.39
CA LEU A 17 5.89 -0.62 -3.69
C LEU A 17 5.80 0.66 -4.53
N THR A 18 5.90 0.56 -5.86
CA THR A 18 5.72 1.71 -6.76
C THR A 18 4.30 2.29 -6.67
N HIS A 19 3.29 1.43 -6.53
CA HIS A 19 1.91 1.86 -6.36
C HIS A 19 1.63 2.42 -4.97
N LEU A 20 2.23 1.85 -3.91
CA LEU A 20 2.17 2.45 -2.57
C LEU A 20 2.85 3.83 -2.57
N ASN A 21 3.94 4.01 -3.30
CA ASN A 21 4.56 5.31 -3.49
C ASN A 21 3.64 6.30 -4.20
N GLY A 22 2.88 5.84 -5.22
CA GLY A 22 1.82 6.62 -5.85
C GLY A 22 0.69 7.01 -4.90
N LEU A 23 0.25 6.09 -4.02
CA LEU A 23 -0.73 6.39 -2.98
C LEU A 23 -0.21 7.41 -1.97
N VAL A 24 1.07 7.33 -1.56
CA VAL A 24 1.68 8.34 -0.68
C VAL A 24 1.59 9.71 -1.35
N TRP A 25 2.08 9.84 -2.58
CA TRP A 25 2.04 11.11 -3.31
C TRP A 25 0.62 11.63 -3.51
N ALA A 26 -0.30 10.77 -3.95
CA ALA A 26 -1.69 11.15 -4.14
C ALA A 26 -2.31 11.64 -2.84
N SER A 27 -2.10 10.94 -1.72
CA SER A 27 -2.63 11.32 -0.42
C SER A 27 -2.03 12.63 0.10
N GLU A 28 -0.72 12.83 -0.06
CA GLU A 28 -0.04 14.07 0.35
C GLU A 28 -0.60 15.29 -0.39
N ASN A 29 -0.76 15.19 -1.72
CA ASN A 29 -1.40 16.25 -2.49
C ASN A 29 -2.88 16.41 -2.10
N LEU A 30 -3.59 15.29 -1.87
CA LEU A 30 -4.99 15.32 -1.44
C LEU A 30 -5.16 16.04 -0.10
N LEU A 31 -4.28 15.83 0.85
CA LEU A 31 -4.34 16.46 2.18
C LEU A 31 -3.81 17.90 2.17
N GLY A 32 -2.80 18.20 1.36
CA GLY A 32 -2.18 19.53 1.27
C GLY A 32 -3.03 20.59 0.56
N GLY A 33 -4.22 20.24 0.08
CA GLY A 33 -5.13 21.18 -0.62
C GLY A 33 -4.69 21.55 -2.04
N TYR A 34 -3.56 21.06 -2.53
CA TYR A 34 -3.11 21.31 -3.90
C TYR A 34 -4.01 20.60 -4.91
N ARG A 35 -4.77 21.38 -5.69
CA ARG A 35 -5.71 20.92 -6.70
C ARG A 35 -5.51 21.72 -7.98
N PRO A 36 -4.52 21.36 -8.81
CA PRO A 36 -4.35 22.05 -10.08
C PRO A 36 -5.62 21.89 -10.93
N GLN A 37 -6.05 22.99 -11.54
CA GLN A 37 -7.22 23.03 -12.43
C GLN A 37 -6.92 22.44 -13.81
N SER A 38 -5.65 22.15 -14.11
CA SER A 38 -5.23 21.49 -15.34
C SER A 38 -4.09 20.52 -15.05
N VAL A 39 -4.15 19.38 -15.74
CA VAL A 39 -3.14 18.33 -15.71
C VAL A 39 -2.77 18.00 -17.16
N ILE A 40 -1.47 18.02 -17.45
CA ILE A 40 -0.91 17.63 -18.73
C ILE A 40 -0.03 16.41 -18.49
N ILE A 41 -0.25 15.35 -19.26
CA ILE A 41 0.64 14.16 -19.29
C ILE A 41 1.39 14.19 -20.61
N GLN A 42 2.71 14.19 -20.52
CA GLN A 42 3.60 14.23 -21.68
C GLN A 42 4.35 12.90 -21.85
N PHE A 43 4.43 12.42 -23.09
CA PHE A 43 5.35 11.35 -23.49
C PHE A 43 6.34 11.92 -24.51
N ASP A 44 7.64 11.80 -24.21
CA ASP A 44 8.73 12.34 -25.03
C ASP A 44 8.51 13.81 -25.42
N GLY A 45 8.04 14.61 -24.45
CA GLY A 45 7.76 16.04 -24.63
C GLY A 45 6.49 16.37 -25.41
N ARG A 46 5.68 15.37 -25.78
CA ARG A 46 4.40 15.57 -26.48
C ARG A 46 3.24 15.43 -25.51
N ASP A 47 2.33 16.40 -25.50
CA ASP A 47 1.08 16.34 -24.74
C ASP A 47 0.23 15.19 -25.28
N VAL A 48 -0.04 14.19 -24.44
CA VAL A 48 -0.87 13.02 -24.78
C VAL A 48 -2.21 13.07 -24.05
N VAL A 49 -2.23 13.67 -22.85
CA VAL A 49 -3.46 13.92 -22.10
C VAL A 49 -3.45 15.36 -21.63
N SER A 50 -4.55 16.07 -21.85
CA SER A 50 -4.85 17.36 -21.23
C SER A 50 -6.22 17.27 -20.59
N CYS A 51 -6.29 17.48 -19.27
CA CYS A 51 -7.52 17.34 -18.50
C CYS A 51 -7.64 18.45 -17.47
N SER A 52 -8.86 18.90 -17.19
CA SER A 52 -9.16 19.89 -16.17
C SER A 52 -9.28 19.33 -14.74
N SER A 53 -8.98 18.04 -14.55
CA SER A 53 -9.20 17.35 -13.28
C SER A 53 -7.95 16.66 -12.77
N PHE A 54 -7.42 17.16 -11.65
CA PHE A 54 -6.37 16.51 -10.88
C PHE A 54 -6.71 15.08 -10.46
N TYR A 55 -8.01 14.80 -10.29
CA TYR A 55 -8.52 13.49 -9.87
C TYR A 55 -8.28 12.39 -10.91
N LEU A 56 -8.02 12.76 -12.18
CA LEU A 56 -7.66 11.81 -13.23
C LEU A 56 -6.40 11.00 -12.85
N ILE A 57 -5.44 11.63 -12.17
CA ILE A 57 -4.21 10.95 -11.73
C ILE A 57 -4.37 10.41 -10.31
N THR A 58 -4.94 11.19 -9.39
CA THR A 58 -4.93 10.77 -7.98
C THR A 58 -5.85 9.60 -7.67
N ASN A 59 -7.05 9.52 -8.28
CA ASN A 59 -8.00 8.47 -7.92
C ASN A 59 -7.46 7.07 -8.27
N PRO A 60 -6.92 6.82 -9.49
CA PRO A 60 -6.34 5.52 -9.80
C PRO A 60 -5.17 5.15 -8.89
N LEU A 61 -4.26 6.10 -8.61
CA LEU A 61 -3.13 5.86 -7.70
C LEU A 61 -3.58 5.53 -6.28
N PHE A 62 -4.63 6.21 -5.82
CA PHE A 62 -5.19 6.03 -4.50
C PHE A 62 -5.85 4.66 -4.36
N GLU A 63 -6.74 4.29 -5.28
CA GLU A 63 -7.48 3.03 -5.27
C GLU A 63 -6.54 1.83 -5.40
N VAL A 64 -5.63 1.84 -6.39
CA VAL A 64 -4.69 0.75 -6.61
C VAL A 64 -3.71 0.61 -5.45
N GLY A 65 -3.24 1.72 -4.87
CA GLY A 65 -2.35 1.67 -3.72
C GLY A 65 -3.03 1.12 -2.46
N ILE A 66 -4.32 1.43 -2.24
CA ILE A 66 -5.08 0.84 -1.12
C ILE A 66 -5.19 -0.68 -1.28
N LEU A 67 -5.47 -1.17 -2.49
CA LEU A 67 -5.50 -2.60 -2.77
C LEU A 67 -4.13 -3.25 -2.48
N TYR A 68 -3.03 -2.61 -2.88
CA TYR A 68 -1.71 -3.16 -2.62
C TYR A 68 -1.24 -3.04 -1.17
N CYS A 69 -1.76 -2.10 -0.38
CA CYS A 69 -1.57 -2.11 1.07
C CYS A 69 -2.12 -3.42 1.67
N ARG A 70 -3.32 -3.82 1.28
CA ARG A 70 -3.92 -5.10 1.70
C ARG A 70 -3.06 -6.29 1.26
N VAL A 71 -2.70 -6.37 -0.02
CA VAL A 71 -1.91 -7.48 -0.55
C VAL A 71 -0.57 -7.62 0.17
N LEU A 72 0.13 -6.51 0.43
CA LEU A 72 1.42 -6.54 1.11
C LEU A 72 1.29 -6.85 2.61
N LEU A 73 0.24 -6.35 3.29
CA LEU A 73 -0.04 -6.74 4.68
C LEU A 73 -0.30 -8.24 4.79
N GLU A 74 -1.12 -8.79 3.89
CA GLU A 74 -1.38 -10.23 3.83
C GLU A 74 -0.09 -11.01 3.54
N PHE A 75 0.73 -10.55 2.59
CA PHE A 75 2.06 -11.12 2.33
C PHE A 75 2.96 -11.14 3.58
N LEU A 76 2.95 -10.09 4.39
CA LEU A 76 3.72 -9.99 5.65
C LEU A 76 3.14 -10.85 6.80
N GLY A 77 1.90 -11.32 6.68
CA GLY A 77 1.24 -12.14 7.71
C GLY A 77 0.17 -11.41 8.52
N ILE A 78 -0.32 -10.27 8.05
CA ILE A 78 -1.30 -9.42 8.76
C ILE A 78 -2.62 -9.39 7.98
N GLN A 79 -3.72 -9.59 8.70
CA GLN A 79 -5.08 -9.48 8.18
C GLN A 79 -5.95 -8.65 9.12
N HIS A 80 -7.18 -8.33 8.69
CA HIS A 80 -8.23 -7.83 9.58
C HIS A 80 -9.35 -8.87 9.71
N VAL A 81 -10.02 -8.88 10.87
CA VAL A 81 -11.23 -9.70 11.04
C VAL A 81 -12.31 -9.17 10.09
N LYS A 82 -13.07 -10.06 9.44
CA LYS A 82 -14.19 -9.68 8.54
C LYS A 82 -15.23 -8.75 9.20
N THR A 83 -15.34 -8.78 10.53
CA THR A 83 -16.20 -7.86 11.31
C THR A 83 -15.61 -6.43 11.45
N GLY A 84 -14.42 -6.19 10.92
CA GLY A 84 -13.95 -4.86 10.49
C GLY A 84 -13.14 -4.05 11.50
N THR A 85 -12.85 -4.55 12.71
CA THR A 85 -12.34 -3.69 13.80
C THR A 85 -11.04 -4.13 14.45
N LYS A 86 -10.48 -5.28 14.07
CA LYS A 86 -9.27 -5.82 14.69
C LYS A 86 -8.29 -6.35 13.66
N LEU A 87 -7.00 -6.04 13.87
CA LEU A 87 -5.90 -6.72 13.19
C LEU A 87 -5.68 -8.08 13.82
N VAL A 88 -5.39 -9.06 12.97
CA VAL A 88 -5.05 -10.43 13.36
C VAL A 88 -3.84 -10.88 12.57
N ALA A 89 -3.01 -11.73 13.17
CA ALA A 89 -2.02 -12.47 12.42
C ALA A 89 -2.73 -13.48 11.50
N ILE A 90 -2.09 -13.88 10.40
CA ILE A 90 -2.56 -15.02 9.61
C ILE A 90 -2.38 -16.29 10.45
N ILE A 91 -3.51 -16.88 10.88
CA ILE A 91 -3.55 -18.10 11.71
C ILE A 91 -3.75 -19.35 10.84
N LYS A 92 -4.36 -19.21 9.65
CA LYS A 92 -4.62 -20.34 8.75
C LYS A 92 -3.46 -20.54 7.78
N ARG A 93 -3.22 -21.81 7.43
CA ARG A 93 -2.36 -22.20 6.31
C ARG A 93 -2.83 -21.43 5.07
N ARG A 94 -1.92 -20.70 4.42
CA ARG A 94 -2.20 -20.03 3.15
C ARG A 94 -2.67 -21.05 2.11
N TYR A 95 -3.41 -20.60 1.10
CA TYR A 95 -3.74 -21.49 0.00
C TYR A 95 -2.45 -21.98 -0.67
N PRO A 96 -2.44 -23.19 -1.26
CA PRO A 96 -1.22 -23.77 -1.83
C PRO A 96 -0.55 -22.86 -2.86
N ASP A 97 -1.26 -21.94 -3.48
CA ASP A 97 -0.81 -21.00 -4.52
C ASP A 97 -0.45 -19.60 -4.01
N ASP A 98 -0.70 -19.28 -2.75
CA ASP A 98 -0.35 -17.99 -2.15
C ASP A 98 1.15 -17.87 -1.87
N PHE A 99 1.71 -16.69 -2.16
CA PHE A 99 3.09 -16.35 -1.82
C PHE A 99 3.13 -15.47 -0.57
N GLY A 100 3.81 -15.94 0.48
CA GLY A 100 3.99 -15.23 1.76
C GLY A 100 5.46 -14.97 2.07
N ILE A 101 5.74 -14.09 3.04
CA ILE A 101 7.10 -13.76 3.46
C ILE A 101 7.91 -15.01 3.90
N GLU A 102 7.24 -16.03 4.40
CA GLU A 102 7.83 -17.32 4.79
C GLU A 102 8.49 -18.08 3.63
N HIS A 103 8.10 -17.81 2.38
CA HIS A 103 8.75 -18.41 1.20
C HIS A 103 10.19 -17.90 0.99
N PHE A 104 10.56 -16.82 1.68
CA PHE A 104 11.93 -16.32 1.75
C PHE A 104 12.73 -16.90 2.92
N GLY A 105 12.17 -17.83 3.70
CA GLY A 105 12.77 -18.35 4.94
C GLY A 105 12.69 -17.37 6.11
N LEU A 106 11.77 -16.41 6.06
CA LEU A 106 11.57 -15.37 7.08
C LEU A 106 10.34 -15.67 7.94
N SER A 107 10.33 -15.17 9.17
CA SER A 107 9.14 -15.23 10.04
C SER A 107 8.08 -14.22 9.63
N LEU A 108 6.80 -14.55 9.89
CA LEU A 108 5.70 -13.60 9.75
C LEU A 108 5.95 -12.36 10.64
N VAL A 109 5.57 -11.19 10.12
CA VAL A 109 5.62 -9.95 10.90
C VAL A 109 4.52 -9.98 11.95
N THR A 110 4.87 -9.68 13.19
CA THR A 110 3.90 -9.59 14.29
C THR A 110 3.22 -8.22 14.30
N ILE A 111 2.01 -8.14 14.89
CA ILE A 111 1.33 -6.84 15.06
C ILE A 111 2.21 -5.85 15.84
N PRO A 112 2.87 -6.20 16.96
CA PRO A 112 3.80 -5.29 17.64
C PRO A 112 4.95 -4.79 16.75
N GLN A 113 5.51 -5.65 15.90
CA GLN A 113 6.55 -5.25 14.93
C GLN A 113 6.00 -4.23 13.92
N LEU A 114 4.82 -4.50 13.35
CA LEU A 114 4.14 -3.59 12.42
C LEU A 114 3.85 -2.22 13.06
N LEU A 115 3.38 -2.22 14.31
CA LEU A 115 3.05 -0.99 15.04
C LEU A 115 4.27 -0.25 15.58
N SER A 116 5.49 -0.81 15.45
CA SER A 116 6.75 -0.16 15.83
C SER A 116 7.30 0.78 14.75
N ALA A 117 6.57 0.98 13.65
CA ALA A 117 6.96 1.86 12.58
C ALA A 117 7.10 3.33 13.05
N PRO A 118 8.09 4.10 12.57
CA PRO A 118 8.44 5.42 13.10
C PRO A 118 7.56 6.55 12.55
N PHE A 119 6.25 6.32 12.40
CA PHE A 119 5.33 7.27 11.74
C PHE A 119 4.19 7.76 12.62
N GLY A 120 4.22 7.48 13.93
CA GLY A 120 3.21 7.91 14.88
C GLY A 120 3.10 6.95 16.05
N ASP A 121 2.09 7.18 16.90
CA ASP A 121 1.77 6.25 17.97
C ASP A 121 1.14 4.94 17.45
N PRO A 122 1.36 3.81 18.15
CA PRO A 122 0.84 2.51 17.76
C PRO A 122 -0.68 2.44 17.51
N GLU A 123 -1.48 3.18 18.28
CA GLU A 123 -2.94 3.13 18.14
C GLU A 123 -3.44 3.89 16.92
N ASN A 124 -2.83 5.03 16.59
CA ASN A 124 -3.10 5.73 15.33
C ASN A 124 -2.66 4.90 14.12
N ILE A 125 -1.49 4.25 14.17
CA ILE A 125 -1.03 3.34 13.10
C ILE A 125 -2.04 2.21 12.90
N LYS A 126 -2.45 1.55 13.99
CA LYS A 126 -3.42 0.45 13.96
C LYS A 126 -4.75 0.89 13.36
N ARG A 127 -5.28 2.05 13.78
CA ARG A 127 -6.54 2.61 13.26
C ARG A 127 -6.44 2.91 11.77
N ALA A 128 -5.32 3.49 11.34
CA ALA A 128 -5.07 3.81 9.93
C ALA A 128 -5.00 2.54 9.05
N ILE A 129 -4.35 1.49 9.53
CA ILE A 129 -4.29 0.20 8.84
C ILE A 129 -5.70 -0.39 8.71
N ILE A 130 -6.46 -0.47 9.81
CA ILE A 130 -7.83 -1.01 9.79
C ILE A 130 -8.72 -0.22 8.84
N ALA A 131 -8.71 1.11 8.92
CA ALA A 131 -9.50 1.97 8.04
C ALA A 131 -9.15 1.75 6.55
N THR A 132 -7.86 1.61 6.24
CA THR A 132 -7.39 1.34 4.87
C THR A 132 -7.83 -0.05 4.39
N LEU A 133 -7.75 -1.08 5.23
CA LEU A 133 -8.19 -2.43 4.89
C LEU A 133 -9.70 -2.51 4.67
N VAL A 134 -10.49 -1.82 5.50
CA VAL A 134 -11.95 -1.71 5.34
C VAL A 134 -12.29 -0.96 4.05
N SER A 135 -11.54 0.10 3.72
CA SER A 135 -11.70 0.82 2.45
C SER A 135 -11.36 -0.04 1.23
N ALA A 136 -10.29 -0.84 1.30
CA ALA A 136 -9.94 -1.79 0.25
C ALA A 136 -11.06 -2.81 -0.01
N ASP A 137 -11.67 -3.32 1.07
CA ASP A 137 -12.71 -4.35 0.99
C ASP A 137 -14.07 -3.78 0.55
N LYS A 138 -14.50 -2.66 1.13
CA LYS A 138 -15.87 -2.12 0.93
C LYS A 138 -15.99 -0.93 -0.02
N GLY A 139 -14.92 -0.16 -0.19
CA GLY A 139 -14.93 1.09 -0.95
C GLY A 139 -14.38 0.94 -2.38
N VAL A 140 -13.44 0.01 -2.58
CA VAL A 140 -12.80 -0.23 -3.88
C VAL A 140 -13.26 -1.54 -4.52
N ALA A 141 -13.37 -2.63 -3.74
CA ALA A 141 -13.69 -3.96 -4.27
C ALA A 141 -15.20 -4.26 -4.36
N HIS A 142 -16.06 -3.51 -3.67
CA HIS A 142 -17.50 -3.74 -3.62
C HIS A 142 -18.28 -2.43 -3.74
N PHE A 143 -19.39 -2.41 -4.50
CA PHE A 143 -20.34 -1.30 -4.48
C PHE A 143 -21.16 -1.36 -3.18
N THR A 144 -20.76 -0.61 -2.15
CA THR A 144 -21.48 -0.55 -0.87
C THR A 144 -22.06 0.84 -0.61
N THR A 145 -23.09 0.94 0.24
CA THR A 145 -23.77 2.20 0.62
C THR A 145 -22.94 3.08 1.56
N GLY A 146 -21.63 2.84 1.69
CA GLY A 146 -20.74 3.46 2.67
C GLY A 146 -20.19 4.82 2.23
N ASP A 147 -20.03 5.71 3.21
CA ASP A 147 -19.54 7.08 3.09
C ASP A 147 -18.34 7.24 2.13
N THR A 148 -18.61 7.84 0.97
CA THR A 148 -17.60 8.26 0.00
C THR A 148 -16.93 9.52 0.51
N SER A 149 -15.86 9.42 1.30
CA SER A 149 -15.14 10.64 1.67
C SER A 149 -13.64 10.47 1.83
N ARG A 150 -12.97 11.61 1.56
CA ARG A 150 -11.57 11.97 1.76
C ARG A 150 -11.02 11.62 3.16
N ALA A 151 -11.86 11.18 4.11
CA ALA A 151 -11.49 10.68 5.43
C ALA A 151 -10.46 9.52 5.41
N TYR A 152 -10.31 8.83 4.27
CA TYR A 152 -9.31 7.80 4.12
C TYR A 152 -7.91 8.34 3.78
N ALA A 153 -7.75 9.55 3.22
CA ALA A 153 -6.44 9.96 2.70
C ALA A 153 -5.33 9.97 3.76
N ALA A 154 -5.60 10.49 4.96
CA ALA A 154 -4.65 10.47 6.07
C ALA A 154 -4.36 9.04 6.56
N ASN A 155 -5.39 8.21 6.67
CA ASN A 155 -5.26 6.81 7.09
C ASN A 155 -4.48 5.98 6.06
N SER A 156 -4.80 6.13 4.78
CA SER A 156 -4.15 5.43 3.67
C SER A 156 -2.72 5.90 3.48
N LEU A 157 -2.43 7.19 3.68
CA LEU A 157 -1.06 7.71 3.72
C LEU A 157 -0.24 7.04 4.82
N LEU A 158 -0.74 7.03 6.05
CA LEU A 158 -0.04 6.43 7.18
C LEU A 158 0.14 4.92 6.98
N CYS A 159 -0.92 4.22 6.55
CA CYS A 159 -0.86 2.79 6.23
C CYS A 159 0.20 2.50 5.15
N ALA A 160 0.21 3.24 4.04
CA ALA A 160 1.19 3.05 2.97
C ALA A 160 2.64 3.24 3.47
N LYS A 161 2.90 4.28 4.26
CA LYS A 161 4.23 4.52 4.86
C LYS A 161 4.66 3.36 5.75
N VAL A 162 3.76 2.86 6.60
CA VAL A 162 4.01 1.72 7.49
C VAL A 162 4.28 0.44 6.69
N VAL A 163 3.50 0.17 5.63
CA VAL A 163 3.68 -1.03 4.79
C VAL A 163 5.00 -0.97 4.02
N ILE A 164 5.33 0.17 3.40
CA ILE A 164 6.62 0.37 2.72
C ILE A 164 7.78 0.08 3.68
N TRP A 165 7.79 0.75 4.84
CA TRP A 165 8.83 0.56 5.85
C TRP A 165 8.91 -0.89 6.32
N SER A 166 7.76 -1.55 6.52
CA SER A 166 7.71 -2.94 6.97
C SER A 166 8.31 -3.88 5.93
N VAL A 167 8.04 -3.66 4.64
CA VAL A 167 8.65 -4.44 3.55
C VAL A 167 10.16 -4.19 3.47
N GLU A 168 10.59 -2.93 3.55
CA GLU A 168 12.02 -2.57 3.54
C GLU A 168 12.76 -3.22 4.71
N LYS A 169 12.21 -3.14 5.93
CA LYS A 169 12.82 -3.63 7.16
C LYS A 169 12.75 -5.15 7.30
N TYR A 170 11.57 -5.74 7.15
CA TYR A 170 11.35 -7.16 7.47
C TYR A 170 11.57 -8.08 6.27
N VAL A 171 11.69 -7.55 5.05
CA VAL A 171 12.03 -8.35 3.86
C VAL A 171 13.43 -8.02 3.38
N TYR A 172 13.67 -6.81 2.85
CA TYR A 172 14.93 -6.51 2.18
C TYR A 172 16.11 -6.45 3.15
N GLN A 173 15.98 -5.69 4.26
CA GLN A 173 17.03 -5.60 5.26
C GLN A 173 17.25 -6.95 5.97
N ALA A 174 16.19 -7.71 6.27
CA ALA A 174 16.30 -9.05 6.85
C ALA A 174 17.05 -10.03 5.93
N LEU A 175 16.86 -9.91 4.61
CA LEU A 175 17.59 -10.70 3.60
C LEU A 175 18.97 -10.12 3.25
N LYS A 176 19.39 -9.02 3.90
CA LYS A 176 20.62 -8.27 3.59
C LYS A 176 20.71 -7.86 2.12
N LYS A 177 19.57 -7.45 1.54
CA LYS A 177 19.46 -6.95 0.16
C LYS A 177 19.11 -5.47 0.17
N SER A 178 19.54 -4.75 -0.86
CA SER A 178 19.03 -3.41 -1.12
C SER A 178 17.62 -3.49 -1.68
N THR A 179 16.77 -2.53 -1.30
CA THR A 179 15.45 -2.37 -1.90
C THR A 179 15.60 -1.86 -3.33
N PRO A 180 15.03 -2.50 -4.36
CA PRO A 180 15.04 -2.00 -5.73
C PRO A 180 14.40 -0.63 -5.84
N ARG A 181 14.74 0.13 -6.89
CA ARG A 181 14.16 1.45 -7.13
C ARG A 181 12.66 1.35 -7.45
N TYR A 182 11.82 1.72 -6.48
CA TYR A 182 10.36 1.77 -6.63
C TYR A 182 9.79 3.20 -6.51
N ARG A 183 10.56 4.16 -5.97
CA ARG A 183 10.10 5.55 -5.83
C ARG A 183 10.04 6.22 -7.21
N ARG A 184 8.82 6.56 -7.64
CA ARG A 184 8.50 7.18 -8.95
C ARG A 184 7.71 8.47 -8.80
N TRP A 185 6.94 8.60 -7.72
CA TRP A 185 6.00 9.69 -7.48
C TRP A 185 6.48 10.66 -6.41
N THR A 186 7.24 10.18 -5.42
CA THR A 186 7.89 11.04 -4.42
C THR A 186 9.38 11.17 -4.73
N PRO A 187 10.03 12.25 -4.25
CA PRO A 187 11.49 12.34 -4.25
C PRO A 187 12.15 11.11 -3.60
N ALA A 188 13.35 10.79 -4.06
CA ALA A 188 14.16 9.67 -3.56
C ALA A 188 14.67 9.95 -2.15
#